data_AF-A0A1Q2M0R3-F1
#
_entry.id   AF-A0A1Q2M0R3-F1
#
_cell.length_a   1.000
_cell.length_b   1.000
_cell.length_c   1.000
_cell.angle_alpha   90.00
_cell.angle_beta   90.00
_cell.angle_gamma   90.00
#
_symmetry.space_group_name_H-M   'P 1'
#
loop_
_entity.id
_entity.type
_entity.pdbx_description
1 polymer ?
#
loop_
_entity_poly.entity_id
_entity_poly.type
_entity_poly.pdbx_seq_one_letter_code
_entity_poly.pdbx_strand_id
1 'polypeptide(L)'
;MREFIKNLSICFAAGGVAGLCYALGLWALGHYGITRALSVDIAPHLSNAYLYQRVVWGGICGLIFMLPWRKSWITRGFLLSLIPAGILLLVLLPMRGLGVGALALGTLTPLVIILACAAGGIAGSGWLRAQGK
;
A
#
# COMPACT_ATOMS: atom_id res chain seq x y z
N MET A 1 -27.67 -8.34 4.70
CA MET A 1 -26.82 -8.93 3.64
C MET A 1 -26.44 -7.92 2.56
N ARG A 2 -27.40 -7.17 1.97
CA ARG A 2 -27.15 -6.17 0.91
C ARG A 2 -26.14 -5.07 1.29
N GLU A 3 -26.28 -4.47 2.47
CA GLU A 3 -25.35 -3.44 2.95
C GLU A 3 -23.95 -3.99 3.24
N PHE A 4 -23.84 -5.25 3.69
CA PHE A 4 -22.55 -5.89 3.92
C PHE A 4 -21.79 -6.07 2.60
N ILE A 5 -22.45 -6.61 1.57
CA ILE A 5 -21.85 -6.81 0.24
C ILE A 5 -21.45 -5.48 -0.38
N LYS A 6 -22.33 -4.46 -0.30
CA LYS A 6 -22.02 -3.11 -0.75
C LYS A 6 -20.81 -2.52 -0.03
N ASN A 7 -20.72 -2.69 1.30
CA ASN A 7 -19.56 -2.22 2.06
C ASN A 7 -18.28 -2.93 1.66
N LEU A 8 -18.35 -4.23 1.46
CA LEU A 8 -17.23 -5.08 1.06
C LEU A 8 -16.71 -4.69 -0.33
N SER A 9 -17.60 -4.51 -1.31
CA SER A 9 -17.25 -4.05 -2.66
C SER A 9 -16.60 -2.65 -2.65
N ILE A 10 -17.13 -1.72 -1.86
CA ILE A 10 -16.58 -0.36 -1.74
C ILE A 10 -15.19 -0.39 -1.08
N CYS A 11 -15.01 -1.18 -0.02
CA CYS A 11 -13.71 -1.32 0.66
C CYS A 11 -12.66 -1.98 -0.24
N PHE A 12 -13.06 -3.01 -1.01
CA PHE A 12 -12.19 -3.66 -1.98
C PHE A 12 -11.78 -2.69 -3.09
N ALA A 13 -12.72 -1.92 -3.65
CA ALA A 13 -12.41 -0.91 -4.66
C ALA A 13 -11.47 0.18 -4.13
N ALA A 14 -11.71 0.69 -2.93
CA ALA A 14 -10.83 1.66 -2.27
C ALA A 14 -9.43 1.09 -2.02
N GLY A 15 -9.33 -0.18 -1.60
CA GLY A 15 -8.07 -0.91 -1.46
C GLY A 15 -7.32 -1.09 -2.79
N GLY A 16 -8.05 -1.39 -3.86
CA GLY A 16 -7.47 -1.50 -5.20
C GLY A 16 -6.85 -0.19 -5.68
N VAL A 17 -7.54 0.93 -5.47
CA VAL A 17 -7.03 2.28 -5.75
C VAL A 17 -5.81 2.58 -4.87
N ALA A 18 -5.85 2.26 -3.57
CA ALA A 18 -4.71 2.41 -2.67
C ALA A 18 -3.48 1.62 -3.15
N GLY A 19 -3.67 0.36 -3.56
CA GLY A 19 -2.62 -0.49 -4.12
C GLY A 19 -2.07 0.04 -5.45
N LEU A 20 -2.91 0.63 -6.29
CA LEU A 20 -2.49 1.29 -7.52
C LEU A 20 -1.64 2.53 -7.23
N CYS A 21 -2.09 3.40 -6.32
CA CYS A 21 -1.33 4.57 -5.88
C CYS A 21 0.03 4.19 -5.30
N TYR A 22 0.07 3.13 -4.47
CA TYR A 22 1.33 2.56 -3.97
C TYR A 22 2.25 2.12 -5.12
N ALA A 23 1.71 1.35 -6.07
CA ALA A 23 2.46 0.79 -7.19
C ALA A 23 3.08 1.88 -8.07
N LEU A 24 2.27 2.90 -8.42
CA LEU A 24 2.67 4.05 -9.22
C LEU A 24 3.63 4.96 -8.47
N GLY A 25 3.41 5.18 -7.16
CA GLY A 25 4.30 5.98 -6.33
C GLY A 25 5.70 5.37 -6.23
N LEU A 26 5.77 4.06 -6.00
CA LEU A 26 7.06 3.34 -5.94
C LEU A 26 7.77 3.34 -7.31
N TRP A 27 7.01 3.21 -8.41
CA TRP A 27 7.55 3.32 -9.76
C TRP A 27 8.07 4.74 -10.05
N ALA A 28 7.31 5.78 -9.72
CA ALA A 28 7.72 7.17 -9.91
C ALA A 28 9.00 7.47 -9.12
N LEU A 29 9.09 7.06 -7.85
CA LEU A 29 10.29 7.22 -7.04
C LEU A 29 11.52 6.53 -7.66
N GLY A 30 11.33 5.34 -8.25
CA GLY A 30 12.38 4.63 -8.99
C GLY A 30 12.77 5.34 -10.30
N HIS A 31 11.79 5.78 -11.08
CA HIS A 31 11.98 6.45 -12.36
C HIS A 31 12.67 7.81 -12.23
N TYR A 32 12.29 8.62 -11.22
CA TYR A 32 12.94 9.89 -10.92
C TYR A 32 14.30 9.75 -10.21
N GLY A 33 14.76 8.52 -9.97
CA GLY A 33 16.05 8.25 -9.32
C GLY A 33 16.11 8.65 -7.84
N ILE A 34 14.95 8.94 -7.22
CA ILE A 34 14.87 9.29 -5.80
C ILE A 34 15.28 8.10 -4.93
N THR A 35 14.96 6.88 -5.35
CA THR A 35 15.42 5.66 -4.67
C THR A 35 16.94 5.53 -4.72
N ARG A 36 17.57 5.82 -5.87
CA ARG A 36 19.04 5.87 -6.00
C ARG A 36 19.67 6.97 -5.15
N ALA A 37 19.06 8.15 -5.08
CA ALA A 37 19.52 9.24 -4.22
C ALA A 37 19.47 8.89 -2.73
N LEU A 38 18.56 7.98 -2.34
CA LEU A 38 18.44 7.45 -0.99
C LEU A 38 19.29 6.19 -0.75
N SER A 39 20.17 5.80 -1.69
CA SER A 39 20.94 4.55 -1.67
C SER A 39 20.05 3.31 -1.53
N VAL A 40 18.85 3.36 -2.10
CA VAL A 40 17.86 2.29 -2.13
C VAL A 40 17.75 1.73 -3.55
N ASP A 41 18.15 0.47 -3.74
CA ASP A 41 18.05 -0.22 -5.04
C ASP A 41 16.64 -0.84 -5.22
N ILE A 42 15.64 0.03 -5.25
CA ILE A 42 14.26 -0.32 -5.59
C ILE A 42 13.90 0.43 -6.88
N ALA A 43 14.03 -0.27 -8.00
CA ALA A 43 13.60 0.19 -9.32
C ALA A 43 12.61 -0.83 -9.89
N PRO A 44 11.33 -0.77 -9.49
CA PRO A 44 10.35 -1.69 -10.02
C PRO A 44 10.06 -1.41 -11.49
N HIS A 45 10.16 -2.43 -12.34
CA HIS A 45 9.67 -2.32 -13.71
C HIS A 45 8.15 -2.30 -13.74
N LEU A 46 7.57 -1.33 -14.45
CA LEU A 46 6.14 -1.21 -14.65
C LEU A 46 5.66 -2.31 -15.61
N SER A 47 5.35 -3.48 -15.06
CA SER A 47 4.79 -4.62 -15.79
C SER A 47 3.30 -4.79 -15.46
N ASN A 48 2.53 -5.37 -16.38
CA ASN A 48 1.13 -5.70 -16.14
C ASN A 48 0.98 -6.64 -14.92
N ALA A 49 1.90 -7.60 -14.78
CA ALA A 49 1.93 -8.50 -13.62
C ALA A 49 2.21 -7.73 -12.31
N TYR A 50 3.10 -6.74 -12.37
CA TYR A 50 3.44 -5.87 -11.24
C TYR A 50 2.22 -5.09 -10.76
N LEU A 51 1.48 -4.45 -11.67
CA LEU A 51 0.28 -3.67 -11.33
C LEU A 51 -0.85 -4.58 -10.83
N TYR A 52 -1.13 -5.67 -11.54
CA TYR A 52 -2.19 -6.60 -11.18
C TYR A 52 -2.02 -7.13 -9.75
N GLN A 53 -0.80 -7.57 -9.41
CA GLN A 53 -0.51 -8.07 -8.08
C GLN A 53 -0.77 -7.00 -6.99
N ARG A 54 -0.37 -5.74 -7.19
CA ARG A 54 -0.63 -4.67 -6.20
C ARG A 54 -2.10 -4.31 -6.08
N VAL A 55 -2.84 -4.28 -7.19
CA VAL A 55 -4.26 -3.91 -7.16
C VAL A 55 -5.06 -4.99 -6.44
N VAL A 56 -4.81 -6.27 -6.74
CA VAL A 56 -5.50 -7.39 -6.08
C VAL A 56 -5.17 -7.45 -4.60
N TRP A 57 -3.88 -7.41 -4.24
CA TRP A 57 -3.48 -7.40 -2.84
C TRP A 57 -3.92 -6.14 -2.10
N GLY A 58 -3.88 -4.99 -2.78
CA GLY A 58 -4.42 -3.73 -2.26
C GLY A 58 -5.90 -3.84 -1.95
N GLY A 59 -6.69 -4.46 -2.83
CA GLY A 59 -8.11 -4.72 -2.59
C GLY A 59 -8.38 -5.62 -1.39
N ILE A 60 -7.61 -6.71 -1.25
CA ILE A 60 -7.68 -7.62 -0.09
C ILE A 60 -7.34 -6.86 1.20
N CYS A 61 -6.24 -6.10 1.21
CA CYS A 61 -5.85 -5.28 2.35
C CYS A 61 -6.85 -4.13 2.61
N GLY A 62 -7.54 -3.64 1.58
CA GLY A 62 -8.60 -2.64 1.70
C GLY A 62 -9.80 -3.12 2.49
N LEU A 63 -10.01 -4.43 2.63
CA LEU A 63 -11.06 -4.98 3.50
C LEU A 63 -10.86 -4.61 4.97
N ILE A 64 -9.63 -4.28 5.38
CA ILE A 64 -9.31 -3.74 6.71
C ILE A 64 -10.06 -2.42 6.97
N PHE A 65 -10.37 -1.64 5.92
CA PHE A 65 -11.19 -0.44 6.05
C PHE A 65 -12.65 -0.73 6.46
N MET A 66 -13.09 -1.99 6.42
CA MET A 66 -14.40 -2.35 6.95
C MET A 66 -14.46 -2.26 8.48
N LEU A 67 -13.31 -2.24 9.16
CA LEU A 67 -13.24 -2.11 10.62
C LEU A 67 -13.69 -0.69 11.05
N PRO A 68 -14.65 -0.57 12.00
CA PRO A 68 -15.19 0.71 12.41
C PRO A 68 -14.19 1.47 13.28
N TRP A 69 -13.41 2.37 12.67
CA TRP A 69 -12.43 3.19 13.37
C TRP A 69 -12.83 4.67 13.34
N ARG A 70 -13.19 5.24 14.50
CA ARG A 70 -13.70 6.63 14.64
C ARG A 70 -12.61 7.72 14.74
N LYS A 71 -11.43 7.50 14.15
CA LYS A 71 -10.38 8.55 14.06
C LYS A 71 -10.48 9.31 12.74
N SER A 72 -9.77 10.43 12.64
CA SER A 72 -9.65 11.20 11.40
C SER A 72 -9.29 10.29 10.23
N TRP A 73 -9.92 10.53 9.08
CA TRP A 73 -9.71 9.80 7.82
C TRP A 73 -8.22 9.59 7.48
N ILE A 74 -7.37 10.60 7.70
CA ILE A 74 -5.92 10.53 7.47
C ILE A 74 -5.25 9.54 8.43
N THR A 75 -5.55 9.62 9.73
CA THR A 75 -4.94 8.71 10.72
C THR A 75 -5.46 7.29 10.57
N ARG A 76 -6.72 7.12 10.16
CA ARG A 76 -7.30 5.81 9.79
C ARG A 76 -6.58 5.21 8.58
N GLY A 77 -6.40 5.97 7.51
CA GLY A 77 -5.65 5.56 6.32
C GLY A 77 -4.21 5.16 6.64
N PHE A 78 -3.52 6.00 7.42
CA PHE A 78 -2.15 5.76 7.85
C PHE A 78 -2.02 4.49 8.71
N LEU A 79 -2.81 4.37 9.79
CA LEU A 79 -2.72 3.23 10.71
C LEU A 79 -3.10 1.91 10.05
N LEU A 80 -4.16 1.89 9.24
CA LEU A 80 -4.58 0.66 8.57
C LEU A 80 -3.61 0.24 7.45
N SER A 81 -2.88 1.19 6.86
CA SER A 81 -1.81 0.89 5.88
C SER A 81 -0.52 0.36 6.49
N LEU A 82 -0.33 0.52 7.80
CA LEU A 82 0.82 -0.04 8.52
C LEU A 82 0.76 -1.58 8.57
N ILE A 83 -0.44 -2.16 8.55
CA ILE A 83 -0.63 -3.62 8.53
C ILE A 83 -0.07 -4.23 7.24
N PRO A 84 -0.49 -3.81 6.03
CA PRO A 84 0.09 -4.33 4.80
C PRO A 84 1.58 -3.96 4.65
N ALA A 85 2.01 -2.80 5.17
CA ALA A 85 3.44 -2.46 5.19
C ALA A 85 4.25 -3.44 6.05
N GLY A 86 3.75 -3.80 7.24
CA GLY A 86 4.37 -4.78 8.14
C GLY A 86 4.41 -6.18 7.53
N ILE A 87 3.31 -6.65 6.95
CA ILE A 87 3.26 -7.96 6.26
C ILE A 87 4.26 -7.99 5.09
N LEU A 88 4.36 -6.91 4.33
CA LEU A 88 5.32 -6.80 3.25
C LEU A 88 6.76 -6.90 3.80
N LEU A 89 7.13 -6.03 4.75
CA LEU A 89 8.50 -5.94 5.29
C LEU A 89 8.94 -7.16 6.10
N LEU A 90 8.04 -7.76 6.88
CA LEU A 90 8.37 -8.83 7.82
C LEU A 90 8.15 -10.23 7.26
N VAL A 91 7.29 -10.39 6.24
CA VAL A 91 6.93 -11.70 5.70
C VAL A 91 7.30 -11.79 4.22
N LEU A 92 6.72 -10.97 3.35
CA LEU A 92 6.91 -11.14 1.90
C LEU A 92 8.34 -10.87 1.43
N LEU A 93 9.00 -9.83 1.93
CA LEU A 93 10.38 -9.52 1.54
C LEU A 93 11.39 -10.56 2.03
N PRO A 94 11.36 -11.03 3.30
CA PRO A 94 12.21 -12.16 3.70
C PRO A 94 11.92 -13.44 2.93
N MET A 95 10.65 -13.75 2.59
CA MET A 95 10.32 -14.88 1.72
C MET A 95 10.90 -14.75 0.29
N ARG A 96 11.17 -13.54 -0.17
CA ARG A 96 11.83 -13.27 -1.46
C ARG A 96 13.37 -13.26 -1.36
N GLY A 97 13.93 -13.59 -0.20
CA GLY A 97 15.38 -13.60 0.02
C GLY A 97 15.99 -12.22 0.27
N LEU A 98 15.19 -11.17 0.41
CA LEU A 98 15.66 -9.78 0.62
C LEU A 98 15.96 -9.46 2.10
N GLY A 99 15.71 -10.41 3.00
CA GLY A 99 15.85 -10.23 4.45
C GLY A 99 14.73 -9.39 5.07
N VAL A 100 14.67 -9.37 6.40
CA VAL A 100 13.66 -8.61 7.16
C VAL A 100 13.88 -7.11 6.91
N GLY A 101 12.83 -6.42 6.48
CA GLY A 101 12.88 -4.98 6.19
C GLY A 101 13.62 -4.60 4.91
N ALA A 102 14.12 -5.57 4.14
CA ALA A 102 14.94 -5.35 2.94
C ALA A 102 16.07 -4.34 3.10
N LEU A 103 16.74 -4.39 4.25
CA LEU A 103 17.94 -3.61 4.52
C LEU A 103 19.06 -3.92 3.52
N ALA A 104 19.05 -5.11 2.91
CA ALA A 104 19.96 -5.50 1.84
C ALA A 104 19.85 -4.61 0.59
N LEU A 105 18.68 -4.00 0.34
CA LEU A 105 18.47 -3.06 -0.77
C LEU A 105 18.80 -1.61 -0.39
N GLY A 106 19.12 -1.34 0.88
CA GLY A 106 19.37 -0.01 1.43
C GLY A 106 18.70 0.18 2.78
N THR A 107 19.36 0.86 3.71
CA THR A 107 18.87 1.06 5.10
C THR A 107 17.56 1.86 5.16
N LEU A 108 17.29 2.68 4.15
CA LEU A 108 16.08 3.51 4.02
C LEU A 108 14.92 2.83 3.28
N THR A 109 15.14 1.63 2.72
CA THR A 109 14.11 0.79 2.07
C THR A 109 12.82 0.64 2.89
N PRO A 110 12.86 0.26 4.18
CA PRO A 110 11.64 0.09 4.97
C PRO A 110 10.86 1.40 5.12
N LEU A 111 11.56 2.52 5.24
CA LEU A 111 10.93 3.84 5.37
C LEU A 111 10.22 4.24 4.06
N VAL A 112 10.84 4.00 2.90
CA VAL A 112 10.22 4.24 1.59
C VAL A 112 8.96 3.38 1.42
N ILE A 113 9.01 2.10 1.80
CA ILE A 113 7.87 1.20 1.71
C ILE A 113 6.73 1.66 2.63
N ILE A 114 7.02 2.05 3.88
CA ILE A 114 6.02 2.55 4.82
C ILE A 114 5.38 3.84 4.29
N LEU A 115 6.17 4.79 3.78
CA LEU A 115 5.65 6.04 3.23
C LEU A 115 4.78 5.80 1.99
N ALA A 116 5.20 4.91 1.09
CA ALA A 116 4.40 4.53 -0.07
C ALA A 116 3.08 3.87 0.36
N CYS A 117 3.12 2.95 1.35
CA CYS A 117 1.93 2.32 1.90
C CYS A 117 1.01 3.33 2.58
N ALA A 118 1.57 4.27 3.34
CA ALA A 118 0.85 5.37 3.97
C ALA A 118 0.15 6.26 2.93
N ALA A 119 0.84 6.65 1.86
CA ALA A 119 0.25 7.42 0.76
C ALA A 119 -0.92 6.66 0.11
N GLY A 120 -0.73 5.36 -0.18
CA GLY A 120 -1.81 4.50 -0.68
C GLY A 120 -2.99 4.39 0.28
N GLY A 121 -2.74 4.17 1.57
CA GLY A 121 -3.78 4.06 2.60
C GLY A 121 -4.56 5.34 2.81
N ILE A 122 -3.88 6.50 2.78
CA ILE A 122 -4.54 7.80 2.82
C ILE A 122 -5.40 7.99 1.57
N ALA A 123 -4.89 7.65 0.38
CA ALA A 123 -5.68 7.70 -0.86
C ALA A 123 -6.92 6.81 -0.80
N GLY A 124 -6.79 5.56 -0.32
CA GLY A 124 -7.92 4.65 -0.11
C GLY A 124 -8.94 5.18 0.91
N SER A 125 -8.47 5.76 2.01
CA SER A 125 -9.36 6.41 3.00
C SER A 125 -10.07 7.64 2.44
N GLY A 126 -9.40 8.43 1.59
CA GLY A 126 -9.99 9.56 0.88
C GLY A 126 -11.05 9.12 -0.13
N TRP A 127 -10.81 8.00 -0.81
CA TRP A 127 -11.79 7.38 -1.71
C TRP A 127 -13.06 6.94 -0.97
N LEU A 128 -12.93 6.35 0.21
CA LEU A 128 -14.07 5.99 1.05
C LEU A 128 -14.86 7.23 1.49
N ARG A 129 -14.16 8.31 1.85
CA ARG A 129 -14.77 9.59 2.21
C ARG A 129 -15.53 10.21 1.03
N ALA A 130 -14.98 10.15 -0.17
CA ALA A 130 -15.66 10.63 -1.38
C ALA A 130 -16.97 9.86 -1.66
N GLN A 131 -17.08 8.61 -1.19
CA GLN A 131 -18.28 7.78 -1.28
C GLN A 131 -19.25 7.98 -0.09
N GLY A 132 -18.99 8.94 0.80
CA GLY A 132 -19.85 9.26 1.94
C GLY A 132 -19.68 8.35 3.16
N LYS A 133 -18.53 7.68 3.34
CA LYS A 133 -18.18 6.83 4.49
C LYS A 133 -16.92 7.27 5.22
#